data_AF-A0A4Q9BHV8-F1
#
_entry.id   AF-A0A4Q9BHV8-F1
#
_cell.length_a   1.000
_cell.length_b   1.000
_cell.length_c   1.000
_cell.angle_alpha   90.00
_cell.angle_beta   90.00
_cell.angle_gamma   90.00
#
_symmetry.space_group_name_H-M   'P 1'
#
loop_
_entity.id
_entity.type
_entity.pdbx_description
1 polymer ?
#
loop_
_entity_poly.entity_id
_entity_poly.type
_entity_poly.pdbx_seq_one_letter_code
_entity_poly.pdbx_strand_id
1 'polypeptide(L)'
;MPNIITGILTLFIPAQVGQRIFNHFGLLHLLSILTIYTVPKAWFAIKRGDIKTHKNSMIRLYIGGIIIAGSFAILAPGRYLHTLFFN
;
A
#
# COMPACT_ATOMS: atom_id res chain seq x y z
N MET A 1 8.33 -18.52 3.94
CA MET A 1 7.89 -17.32 3.20
C MET A 1 7.72 -16.17 4.20
N PRO A 2 8.79 -15.38 4.45
CA PRO A 2 8.80 -14.34 5.49
C PRO A 2 7.81 -13.18 5.25
N ASN A 3 7.39 -12.96 4.00
CA ASN A 3 6.59 -11.79 3.59
C ASN A 3 5.14 -11.78 4.11
N ILE A 4 4.53 -12.94 4.37
CA ILE A 4 3.16 -13.02 4.90
C ILE A 4 3.13 -12.61 6.37
N ILE A 5 4.15 -13.03 7.12
CA ILE A 5 4.30 -12.74 8.55
C ILE A 5 4.53 -11.25 8.78
N THR A 6 5.40 -10.62 7.97
CA THR A 6 5.59 -9.17 8.01
C THR A 6 4.33 -8.38 7.66
N GLY A 7 3.49 -8.87 6.73
CA GLY A 7 2.22 -8.23 6.38
C GLY A 7 1.20 -8.23 7.52
N ILE A 8 1.09 -9.35 8.25
CA ILE A 8 0.21 -9.46 9.43
C ILE A 8 0.68 -8.52 10.55
N LEU A 9 1.99 -8.46 10.80
CA LEU A 9 2.56 -7.62 11.86
C LEU A 9 2.32 -6.13 11.62
N THR A 10 2.38 -5.67 10.36
CA THR A 10 2.13 -4.25 10.04
C THR A 10 0.67 -3.81 10.26
N LEU A 11 -0.28 -4.75 10.31
CA LEU A 11 -1.70 -4.45 10.53
C LEU A 11 -1.98 -3.90 11.95
N PHE A 12 -1.09 -4.18 12.90
CA PHE A 12 -1.21 -3.76 14.29
C PHE A 12 -0.43 -2.48 14.63
N ILE A 13 0.25 -1.87 13.64
CA ILE A 13 0.95 -0.60 13.85
C ILE A 13 -0.04 0.57 13.68
N PRO A 14 -0.34 1.33 14.75
CA PRO A 14 -1.30 2.43 14.67
C PRO A 14 -0.79 3.55 13.74
N ALA A 15 -1.69 4.07 12.91
CA ALA A 15 -1.38 5.18 12.01
C ALA A 15 -1.21 6.49 12.81
N GLN A 16 0.03 6.86 13.08
CA GLN A 16 0.37 8.02 13.91
C GLN A 16 0.12 9.37 13.20
N VAL A 17 0.07 9.43 11.85
CA VAL A 17 0.05 10.71 11.08
C VAL A 17 -0.81 10.66 9.80
N GLY A 18 -1.80 11.56 9.65
CA GLY A 18 -2.62 11.79 8.43
C GLY A 18 -4.14 11.89 8.69
N GLN A 19 -4.92 12.38 7.70
CA GLN A 19 -6.38 12.49 7.82
C GLN A 19 -7.02 11.13 8.11
N ARG A 20 -7.67 11.02 9.27
CA ARG A 20 -8.38 9.84 9.74
C ARG A 20 -9.82 9.93 9.24
N ILE A 21 -10.26 9.00 8.41
CA ILE A 21 -11.70 8.76 8.23
C ILE A 21 -12.09 7.78 9.34
N PHE A 22 -13.12 8.11 10.13
CA PHE A 22 -13.53 7.33 11.32
C PHE A 22 -12.51 7.23 12.48
N ASN A 23 -11.60 8.19 12.64
CA ASN A 23 -10.63 8.21 13.76
C ASN A 23 -9.74 6.93 13.88
N HIS A 24 -9.71 6.07 12.85
CA HIS A 24 -8.96 4.80 12.84
C HIS A 24 -8.49 4.39 11.42
N PHE A 25 -9.32 4.60 10.40
CA PHE A 25 -8.99 4.22 9.02
C PHE A 25 -8.43 5.42 8.25
N GLY A 26 -7.10 5.47 8.09
CA GLY A 26 -6.49 6.34 7.09
C GLY A 26 -6.83 5.87 5.68
N LEU A 27 -6.95 6.78 4.70
CA LEU A 27 -7.14 6.46 3.26
C LEU A 27 -6.16 5.40 2.73
N LEU A 28 -4.98 5.28 3.35
CA LEU A 28 -3.98 4.26 3.06
C LEU A 28 -4.42 2.82 3.39
N HIS A 29 -5.47 2.60 4.20
CA HIS A 29 -6.01 1.26 4.47
C HIS A 29 -6.60 0.61 3.22
N LEU A 30 -7.12 1.41 2.28
CA LEU A 30 -7.57 0.90 0.98
C LEU A 30 -6.42 0.25 0.20
N LEU A 31 -5.17 0.72 0.40
CA LEU A 31 -3.99 0.11 -0.20
C LEU A 31 -3.66 -1.25 0.44
N SER A 32 -3.92 -1.43 1.74
CA SER A 32 -3.77 -2.74 2.39
C SER A 32 -4.74 -3.77 1.81
N ILE A 33 -6.00 -3.39 1.56
CA ILE A 33 -6.99 -4.26 0.90
C ILE A 33 -6.54 -4.63 -0.51
N LEU A 34 -6.07 -3.64 -1.28
CA LEU A 34 -5.52 -3.86 -2.61
C LEU A 34 -4.36 -4.87 -2.57
N THR A 35 -3.48 -4.76 -1.58
CA THR A 35 -2.32 -5.63 -1.42
C THR A 35 -2.72 -7.06 -1.06
N ILE A 36 -3.64 -7.23 -0.10
CA ILE A 36 -4.17 -8.54 0.31
C ILE A 36 -4.82 -9.26 -0.88
N TYR A 37 -5.47 -8.55 -1.80
CA TYR A 37 -6.09 -9.16 -2.98
C TYR A 37 -5.08 -9.44 -4.12
N THR A 38 -4.19 -8.50 -4.41
CA THR A 38 -3.29 -8.58 -5.57
C THR A 38 -2.10 -9.52 -5.35
N VAL A 39 -1.62 -9.69 -4.11
CA VAL A 39 -0.48 -10.56 -3.80
C VAL A 39 -0.79 -12.05 -4.04
N PRO A 40 -1.90 -12.64 -3.53
CA PRO A 40 -2.25 -14.02 -3.83
C PRO A 40 -2.51 -14.22 -5.32
N LYS A 41 -3.18 -13.25 -5.97
CA LYS A 41 -3.45 -13.31 -7.41
C LYS A 41 -2.16 -13.35 -8.24
N ALA A 42 -1.18 -12.51 -7.89
CA ALA A 42 0.13 -12.50 -8.56
C ALA A 42 0.91 -13.81 -8.33
N TRP A 43 0.76 -14.42 -7.15
CA TRP A 43 1.36 -15.70 -6.81
C TRP A 43 0.76 -16.86 -7.60
N PHE A 44 -0.56 -16.94 -7.70
CA PHE A 44 -1.22 -17.96 -8.51
C PHE A 44 -0.92 -17.78 -10.01
N ALA A 45 -0.82 -16.54 -10.49
CA ALA A 45 -0.47 -16.26 -11.88
C ALA A 45 0.92 -16.79 -12.25
N ILE A 46 1.94 -16.52 -11.42
CA ILE A 46 3.30 -17.00 -11.68
C ILE A 46 3.41 -18.53 -11.56
N LYS A 47 2.68 -19.14 -10.61
CA LYS A 47 2.58 -20.61 -10.47
C LYS A 47 1.99 -21.29 -11.72
N ARG A 48 1.09 -20.61 -12.44
CA ARG A 48 0.48 -21.10 -13.69
C ARG A 48 1.28 -20.71 -14.95
N GLY A 49 2.42 -20.03 -14.81
CA GLY A 49 3.19 -19.50 -15.94
C GLY A 49 2.56 -18.29 -16.63
N ASP A 50 1.50 -17.69 -16.06
CA ASP A 50 0.86 -16.49 -16.60
C ASP A 50 1.60 -15.22 -16.18
N ILE A 51 2.66 -14.92 -16.94
CA ILE A 51 3.52 -13.75 -16.74
C ILE A 51 2.73 -12.45 -16.96
N LYS A 52 1.75 -12.43 -17.86
CA LYS A 52 0.97 -11.23 -18.18
C LYS A 52 0.14 -10.79 -16.98
N THR A 53 -0.56 -11.74 -16.34
CA THR A 53 -1.35 -11.47 -15.13
C THR A 53 -0.46 -11.13 -13.93
N HIS A 54 0.70 -11.78 -13.81
CA HIS A 54 1.68 -11.45 -12.77
C HIS A 54 2.19 -10.00 -12.92
N LYS A 55 2.64 -9.62 -14.12
CA LYS A 55 3.13 -8.26 -14.42
C LYS A 55 2.06 -7.20 -14.15
N ASN A 56 0.83 -7.44 -14.61
CA ASN A 56 -0.27 -6.50 -14.39
C ASN A 56 -0.59 -6.33 -12.90
N SER A 57 -0.48 -7.41 -12.11
CA SER A 57 -0.66 -7.34 -10.65
C SER A 57 0.45 -6.52 -9.97
N MET A 58 1.70 -6.68 -10.41
CA MET A 58 2.83 -5.87 -9.91
C MET A 58 2.68 -4.39 -10.25
N ILE A 59 2.21 -4.05 -11.47
CA ILE A 59 1.98 -2.65 -11.87
C ILE A 59 0.89 -2.02 -10.99
N ARG A 60 -0.20 -2.74 -10.70
CA ARG A 60 -1.26 -2.24 -9.81
C ARG A 60 -0.75 -1.96 -8.41
N LEU A 61 0.09 -2.84 -7.88
CA LEU A 61 0.76 -2.66 -6.60
C LEU A 61 1.71 -1.46 -6.61
N TYR A 62 2.46 -1.25 -7.69
CA TYR A 62 3.37 -0.11 -7.82
C TYR A 62 2.61 1.22 -7.86
N ILE A 63 1.59 1.33 -8.71
CA ILE A 63 0.78 2.55 -8.83
C ILE A 63 0.06 2.84 -7.51
N GLY A 64 -0.60 1.83 -6.93
CA GLY A 64 -1.32 2.01 -5.66
C GLY A 64 -0.39 2.26 -4.47
N GLY A 65 0.58 1.36 -4.27
CA GLY A 65 1.43 1.34 -3.09
C GLY A 65 2.52 2.40 -3.06
N ILE A 66 2.99 2.87 -4.22
CA ILE A 66 4.07 3.87 -4.30
C ILE A 66 3.54 5.21 -4.81
N ILE A 67 2.88 5.26 -5.97
CA ILE A 67 2.47 6.55 -6.54
C ILE A 67 1.36 7.18 -5.70
N ILE A 68 0.28 6.46 -5.45
CA ILE A 68 -0.86 7.00 -4.69
C ILE A 68 -0.45 7.24 -3.23
N ALA A 69 0.23 6.28 -2.60
CA ALA A 69 0.70 6.44 -1.22
C ALA A 69 1.71 7.57 -1.05
N GLY A 70 2.69 7.68 -1.95
CA GLY A 70 3.72 8.71 -1.95
C GLY A 70 3.14 10.09 -2.20
N SER A 71 2.22 10.21 -3.17
CA SER A 71 1.49 11.47 -3.41
C SER A 71 0.70 11.89 -2.18
N PHE A 72 0.02 10.96 -1.50
CA PHE A 72 -0.68 11.25 -0.25
C PHE A 72 0.28 11.60 0.90
N ALA A 73 1.51 11.07 0.92
CA ALA A 73 2.52 11.43 1.91
C ALA A 73 3.08 12.85 1.71
N ILE A 74 3.18 13.30 0.47
CA ILE A 74 3.67 14.64 0.10
C ILE A 74 2.56 15.69 0.20
N LEU A 75 1.33 15.38 -0.24
CA LEU A 75 0.24 16.35 -0.33
C LEU A 75 -0.56 16.51 0.95
N ALA A 76 -0.50 15.56 1.89
CA ALA A 76 -1.25 15.67 3.14
C ALA A 76 -0.53 16.57 4.15
N PRO A 77 -1.13 17.68 4.60
CA PRO A 77 -0.52 18.59 5.57
C PRO A 77 -0.35 17.89 6.93
N GLY A 78 0.74 18.23 7.63
CA GLY A 78 1.13 17.60 8.89
C GLY A 78 1.95 16.32 8.75
N ARG A 79 2.33 15.92 7.53
CA ARG A 79 3.30 14.84 7.29
C ARG A 79 4.70 15.40 7.03
N TYR A 80 5.72 14.63 7.44
CA TYR A 80 7.12 15.03 7.34
C TYR A 80 7.55 15.38 5.90
N LEU A 81 7.09 14.62 4.90
CA LEU A 81 7.40 14.94 3.49
C LEU A 81 6.73 16.24 3.03
N HIS A 82 5.47 16.47 3.41
CA HIS A 82 4.82 17.75 3.12
C HIS A 82 5.60 18.93 3.71
N THR A 83 6.09 18.79 4.96
CA THR A 83 6.91 19.84 5.59
C THR A 83 8.30 20.00 4.98
N LEU A 84 8.82 19.05 4.21
CA LEU A 84 10.11 19.21 3.52
C LEU A 84 9.98 19.87 2.15
N PHE A 85 8.87 19.62 1.44
CA PHE A 85 8.66 20.14 0.09
C PHE A 85 7.96 21.50 0.05
N PHE A 86 7.16 21.82 1.07
CA PHE A 86 6.32 23.02 1.11
C PHE A 86 6.69 24.00 2.24
N ASN A 87 7.85 23.81 2.90
CA ASN A 87 8.37 24.70 3.95
C ASN A 87 9.72 25.29 3.55
#